data_AF-R5YE25-F1
#
_entry.id   AF-R5YE25-F1
#
_cell.length_a   1.000
_cell.length_b   1.000
_cell.length_c   1.000
_cell.angle_alpha   90.00
_cell.angle_beta   90.00
_cell.angle_gamma   90.00
#
_symmetry.space_group_name_H-M   'P 1'
#
loop_
_entity.id
_entity.type
_entity.pdbx_description
1 polymer ?
#
loop_
_entity_poly.entity_id
_entity_poly.type
_entity_poly.pdbx_seq_one_letter_code
_entity_poly.pdbx_strand_id
1 'polypeptide(L)'
;MKKLIFKIIIFLISLFSININVLANDGKIYMDGYTLSGVEVFAKDVTYNSLDYNGWIIKSTANNYIYYCIDPATHMPFLNESKADSYNKIVSEKDIISKLKIDENTLTRIKLLTYYGYGYKDEKYNHTSKKWYGITQVLIWRTMRPDVTWTFKTGRYGGIKASLHFNEVSELLTLVYNHSKT
;
A
#
# COMPACT_ATOMS: atom_id res chain seq x y z
N MET A 1 19.12 73.92 15.38
CA MET A 1 19.63 72.67 15.98
C MET A 1 18.63 72.13 17.00
N LYS A 2 17.78 71.17 16.63
CA LYS A 2 17.11 70.25 17.57
C LYS A 2 17.08 68.87 16.91
N LYS A 3 17.63 67.90 17.63
CA LYS A 3 18.15 66.62 17.13
C LYS A 3 17.02 65.69 16.71
N LEU A 4 17.17 65.12 15.51
CA LEU A 4 16.38 64.03 14.95
C LEU A 4 16.69 62.76 15.77
N ILE A 5 15.80 62.34 16.68
CA ILE A 5 15.95 61.07 17.39
C ILE A 5 15.26 59.98 16.56
N PHE A 6 16.09 59.27 15.79
CA PHE A 6 15.77 58.06 15.07
C PHE A 6 15.41 56.96 16.08
N LYS A 7 14.12 56.66 16.27
CA LYS A 7 13.69 55.50 17.06
C LYS A 7 13.90 54.25 16.22
N ILE A 8 15.06 53.62 16.41
CA ILE A 8 15.32 52.25 15.97
C ILE A 8 14.32 51.35 16.71
N ILE A 9 13.28 50.92 16.01
CA ILE A 9 12.44 49.80 16.46
C ILE A 9 13.30 48.56 16.27
N ILE A 10 13.94 48.12 17.35
CA ILE A 10 14.61 46.82 17.42
C ILE A 10 13.49 45.79 17.34
N PHE A 11 13.28 45.22 16.16
CA PHE A 11 12.47 44.03 15.97
C PHE A 11 13.27 42.84 16.53
N LEU A 12 13.27 42.72 17.86
CA LEU A 12 13.65 41.51 18.57
C LEU A 12 12.56 40.47 18.26
N ILE A 13 12.71 39.79 17.12
CA ILE A 13 12.07 38.48 16.93
C ILE A 13 12.70 37.61 18.00
N SER A 14 12.02 37.52 19.12
CA SER A 14 12.26 36.50 20.12
C SER A 14 12.32 35.17 19.39
N LEU A 15 13.51 34.58 19.41
CA LEU A 15 13.77 33.17 19.16
C LEU A 15 12.99 32.36 20.20
N PHE A 16 11.66 32.38 20.13
CA PHE A 16 10.88 31.28 20.66
C PHE A 16 11.13 30.13 19.69
N SER A 17 12.17 29.36 20.01
CA SER A 17 12.24 27.96 19.64
C SER A 17 11.00 27.31 20.23
N ILE A 18 9.88 27.40 19.49
CA ILE A 18 8.75 26.53 19.73
C ILE A 18 9.33 25.15 19.47
N ASN A 19 9.65 24.44 20.55
CA ASN A 19 9.89 23.00 20.48
C ASN A 19 8.54 22.42 20.07
N ILE A 20 8.30 22.39 18.76
CA ILE A 20 7.21 21.60 18.20
C ILE A 20 7.65 20.17 18.51
N ASN A 21 7.11 19.61 19.59
CA ASN A 21 7.13 18.18 19.80
C ASN A 21 6.28 17.60 18.67
N VAL A 22 6.90 17.39 17.51
CA VAL A 22 6.37 16.49 16.51
C VAL A 22 6.39 15.14 17.21
N LEU A 23 5.25 14.74 17.75
CA LEU A 23 4.98 13.35 18.05
C LEU A 23 5.22 12.62 16.74
N ALA A 24 6.39 11.98 16.62
CA ALA A 24 6.57 10.94 15.63
C ALA A 24 5.44 9.96 15.91
N ASN A 25 4.43 9.98 15.05
CA ASN A 25 3.28 9.12 15.20
C ASN A 25 3.75 7.72 14.80
N ASP A 26 4.36 7.04 15.76
CA ASP A 26 4.89 5.68 15.65
C ASP A 26 3.74 4.67 15.69
N GLY A 27 2.66 4.94 14.96
CA GLY A 27 1.51 4.07 14.92
C GLY A 27 1.86 2.78 14.19
N LYS A 28 1.40 1.64 14.71
CA LYS A 28 1.71 0.29 14.23
C LYS A 28 1.24 0.09 12.80
N ILE A 29 1.92 -0.75 12.02
CA ILE A 29 1.36 -1.31 10.77
C ILE A 29 1.08 -2.79 11.02
N TYR A 30 -0.14 -3.22 10.72
CA TYR A 30 -0.60 -4.55 11.08
C TYR A 30 -1.61 -5.10 10.07
N MET A 31 -1.68 -6.43 10.04
CA MET A 31 -2.71 -7.15 9.31
C MET A 31 -3.99 -7.21 10.15
N ASP A 32 -5.09 -6.70 9.61
CA ASP A 32 -6.40 -6.75 10.25
C ASP A 32 -7.08 -8.09 9.96
N GLY A 33 -6.83 -9.05 10.85
CA GLY A 33 -7.35 -10.43 10.77
C GLY A 33 -8.87 -10.56 10.77
N TYR A 34 -9.62 -9.47 10.99
CA TYR A 34 -11.09 -9.45 10.99
C TYR A 34 -11.67 -8.83 9.72
N THR A 35 -10.88 -8.07 8.96
CA THR A 35 -11.37 -7.44 7.72
C THR A 35 -10.93 -8.23 6.50
N LEU A 36 -11.86 -9.00 5.94
CA LEU A 36 -11.67 -9.70 4.67
C LEU A 36 -11.47 -8.71 3.52
N SER A 37 -10.50 -8.99 2.65
CA SER A 37 -10.20 -8.27 1.39
C SER A 37 -11.28 -8.43 0.32
N GLY A 38 -12.35 -9.17 0.60
CA GLY A 38 -13.39 -9.49 -0.37
C GLY A 38 -12.99 -10.53 -1.42
N VAL A 39 -11.77 -11.07 -1.38
CA VAL A 39 -11.33 -12.20 -2.21
C VAL A 39 -10.51 -13.21 -1.39
N GLU A 40 -10.46 -14.44 -1.87
CA GLU A 40 -9.65 -15.53 -1.31
C GLU A 40 -8.69 -16.03 -2.39
N VAL A 41 -7.46 -16.40 -2.02
CA VAL A 41 -6.38 -16.64 -3.00
C VAL A 41 -5.57 -17.88 -2.64
N PHE A 42 -5.40 -18.74 -3.63
CA PHE A 42 -4.44 -19.84 -3.61
C PHE A 42 -3.20 -19.45 -4.42
N ALA A 43 -2.01 -19.60 -3.85
CA ALA A 43 -0.75 -19.44 -4.55
C ALA A 43 0.00 -20.77 -4.60
N LYS A 44 0.49 -21.14 -5.78
CA LYS A 44 1.35 -22.31 -5.99
C LYS A 44 2.64 -21.87 -6.66
N ASP A 45 3.76 -22.16 -6.03
CA ASP A 45 5.07 -21.93 -6.63
C ASP A 45 5.52 -23.11 -7.52
N VAL A 46 6.62 -22.92 -8.23
CA VAL A 46 7.22 -23.92 -9.13
C VAL A 46 7.81 -25.15 -8.42
N THR A 47 7.97 -25.08 -7.09
CA THR A 47 8.53 -26.14 -6.24
C THR A 47 7.47 -26.95 -5.49
N TYR A 48 6.19 -26.75 -5.82
CA TYR A 48 5.02 -27.36 -5.16
C TYR A 48 4.70 -26.84 -3.75
N ASN A 49 5.36 -25.76 -3.29
CA ASN A 49 4.90 -25.09 -2.08
C ASN A 49 3.61 -24.33 -2.39
N SER A 50 2.64 -24.49 -1.49
CA SER A 50 1.36 -23.81 -1.58
C SER A 50 1.22 -22.83 -0.42
N LEU A 51 0.71 -21.64 -0.74
CA LEU A 51 0.40 -20.60 0.23
C LEU A 51 -1.08 -20.26 0.07
N ASP A 52 -1.84 -20.39 1.16
CA ASP A 52 -3.25 -20.03 1.21
C ASP A 52 -3.34 -18.65 1.88
N TYR A 53 -3.63 -17.62 1.08
CA TYR A 53 -3.70 -16.25 1.56
C TYR A 53 -5.15 -15.88 1.82
N ASN A 54 -5.48 -15.68 3.10
CA ASN A 54 -6.82 -15.29 3.56
C ASN A 54 -7.16 -13.80 3.28
N GLY A 55 -6.34 -13.12 2.46
CA GLY A 55 -6.57 -11.76 1.99
C GLY A 55 -7.01 -10.79 3.10
N TRP A 56 -6.18 -10.55 4.10
CA TRP A 56 -6.49 -9.57 5.14
C TRP A 56 -6.03 -8.15 4.75
N ILE A 57 -6.78 -7.14 5.19
CA ILE A 57 -6.43 -5.73 4.92
C ILE A 57 -5.31 -5.28 5.86
N ILE A 58 -4.29 -4.62 5.33
CA ILE A 58 -3.22 -4.02 6.14
C ILE A 58 -3.57 -2.58 6.45
N LYS A 59 -3.46 -2.21 7.73
CA LYS A 59 -3.80 -0.89 8.26
C LYS A 59 -2.67 -0.32 9.09
N SER A 60 -2.74 0.97 9.35
CA SER A 60 -1.92 1.63 10.37
C SER A 60 -2.77 2.20 11.49
N THR A 61 -2.23 2.23 12.71
CA THR A 61 -2.83 3.00 13.81
C THR A 61 -2.45 4.49 13.74
N ALA A 62 -1.46 4.85 12.91
CA ALA A 62 -1.00 6.23 12.75
C ALA A 62 -1.94 7.04 11.85
N ASN A 63 -2.36 6.42 10.76
CA ASN A 63 -3.25 6.97 9.76
C ASN A 63 -4.17 5.82 9.35
N ASN A 64 -5.47 6.08 9.19
CA ASN A 64 -6.43 5.04 8.79
C ASN A 64 -6.26 4.64 7.29
N TYR A 65 -5.05 4.75 6.74
CA TYR A 65 -4.76 4.35 5.38
C TYR A 65 -4.72 2.84 5.27
N ILE A 66 -4.96 2.40 4.04
CA ILE A 66 -4.88 1.00 3.65
C ILE A 66 -3.58 0.81 2.90
N TYR A 67 -2.85 -0.23 3.28
CA TYR A 67 -1.55 -0.58 2.75
C TYR A 67 -1.63 -1.88 1.97
N TYR A 68 -0.74 -2.06 1.00
CA TYR A 68 -0.59 -3.31 0.26
C TYR A 68 0.72 -3.97 0.63
N CYS A 69 0.69 -5.30 0.78
CA CYS A 69 1.89 -6.10 0.92
C CYS A 69 2.58 -6.22 -0.44
N ILE A 70 3.85 -5.81 -0.51
CA ILE A 70 4.67 -5.92 -1.73
C ILE A 70 5.66 -7.08 -1.68
N ASP A 71 5.74 -7.79 -0.55
CA ASP A 71 6.54 -9.01 -0.41
C ASP A 71 5.66 -10.15 0.12
N PRO A 72 5.07 -10.97 -0.77
CA PRO A 72 4.18 -12.03 -0.33
C PRO A 72 4.87 -13.07 0.56
N ALA A 73 6.19 -13.26 0.46
CA ALA A 73 6.90 -14.30 1.20
C ALA A 73 7.16 -13.93 2.68
N THR A 74 6.87 -12.69 3.06
CA THR A 74 7.10 -12.18 4.42
C THR A 74 5.81 -12.16 5.24
N HIS A 75 5.88 -12.69 6.47
CA HIS A 75 4.77 -12.61 7.43
C HIS A 75 4.51 -11.16 7.84
N MET A 76 3.26 -10.71 7.69
CA MET A 76 2.80 -9.44 8.19
C MET A 76 2.26 -9.61 9.63
N PRO A 77 2.78 -8.89 10.63
CA PRO A 77 2.33 -9.05 12.01
C PRO A 77 0.86 -8.65 12.21
N PHE A 78 0.16 -9.36 13.10
CA PHE A 78 -1.12 -8.89 13.66
C PHE A 78 -0.91 -7.75 14.67
N LEU A 79 -1.98 -7.01 14.99
CA LEU A 79 -1.92 -5.85 15.88
C LEU A 79 -1.27 -6.11 17.24
N ASN A 80 -1.49 -7.32 17.78
CA ASN A 80 -1.02 -7.70 19.12
C ASN A 80 0.38 -8.34 19.10
N GLU A 81 0.99 -8.50 17.93
CA GLU A 81 2.38 -8.97 17.83
C GLU A 81 3.35 -7.81 18.06
N SER A 82 4.41 -8.06 18.84
CA SER A 82 5.45 -7.04 19.12
C SER A 82 6.11 -6.48 17.86
N LYS A 83 6.15 -7.25 16.78
CA LYS A 83 6.69 -6.81 15.47
C LYS A 83 5.85 -5.74 14.78
N ALA A 84 4.58 -5.54 15.17
CA ALA A 84 3.74 -4.48 14.61
C ALA A 84 4.23 -3.07 14.98
N ASP A 85 4.99 -2.96 16.08
CA ASP A 85 5.62 -1.72 16.57
C ASP A 85 6.94 -1.39 15.85
N SER A 86 7.47 -2.31 15.04
CA SER A 86 8.81 -2.19 14.46
C SER A 86 8.78 -2.22 12.94
N TYR A 87 8.52 -1.07 12.31
CA TYR A 87 8.69 -0.92 10.86
C TYR A 87 9.55 0.29 10.53
N ASN A 88 10.46 0.11 9.57
CA ASN A 88 11.23 1.20 9.01
C ASN A 88 10.45 1.81 7.85
N LYS A 89 10.11 3.09 7.95
CA LYS A 89 9.50 3.82 6.84
C LYS A 89 10.57 4.17 5.81
N ILE A 90 10.36 3.74 4.58
CA ILE A 90 11.18 4.11 3.43
C ILE A 90 10.32 5.00 2.54
N VAL A 91 10.79 6.20 2.24
CA VAL A 91 10.07 7.18 1.42
C VAL A 91 10.73 7.42 0.06
N SER A 92 12.01 7.07 -0.08
CA SER A 92 12.76 7.21 -1.32
C SER A 92 12.47 6.05 -2.27
N GLU A 93 12.03 6.36 -3.49
CA GLU A 93 11.81 5.34 -4.53
C GLU A 93 13.09 4.57 -4.85
N LYS A 94 14.24 5.25 -4.87
CA LYS A 94 15.55 4.62 -5.07
C LYS A 94 15.84 3.57 -3.99
N ASP A 95 15.50 3.85 -2.74
CA ASP A 95 15.72 2.92 -1.64
C ASP A 95 14.74 1.75 -1.70
N ILE A 96 13.50 1.99 -2.14
CA ILE A 96 12.48 0.95 -2.38
C ILE A 96 12.99 -0.02 -3.45
N ILE A 97 13.38 0.50 -4.62
CA ILE A 97 13.94 -0.26 -5.75
C ILE A 97 15.14 -1.09 -5.29
N SER A 98 16.10 -0.47 -4.60
CA SER A 98 17.31 -1.11 -4.12
C SER A 98 17.03 -2.25 -3.13
N LYS A 99 16.18 -2.01 -2.11
CA LYS A 99 15.90 -3.03 -1.08
C LYS A 99 15.06 -4.19 -1.60
N LEU A 100 14.10 -3.93 -2.49
CA LEU A 100 13.24 -4.96 -3.08
C LEU A 100 13.90 -5.65 -4.27
N LYS A 101 15.00 -5.10 -4.81
CA LYS A 101 15.69 -5.59 -6.01
C LYS A 101 14.75 -5.67 -7.22
N ILE A 102 13.95 -4.62 -7.42
CA ILE A 102 13.05 -4.46 -8.57
C ILE A 102 13.55 -3.33 -9.47
N ASP A 103 12.97 -3.19 -10.66
CA ASP A 103 13.22 -2.05 -11.55
C ASP A 103 12.16 -0.93 -11.40
N GLU A 104 12.42 0.20 -12.05
CA GLU A 104 11.52 1.37 -12.05
C GLU A 104 10.15 1.08 -12.68
N ASN A 105 10.11 0.22 -13.71
CA ASN A 105 8.86 -0.15 -14.37
C ASN A 105 7.95 -0.97 -13.45
N THR A 106 8.55 -1.86 -12.66
CA THR A 106 7.89 -2.68 -11.65
C THR A 106 7.31 -1.79 -10.54
N LEU A 107 8.11 -0.85 -10.01
CA LEU A 107 7.63 0.11 -9.02
C LEU A 107 6.50 0.99 -9.58
N THR A 108 6.65 1.50 -10.80
CA THR A 108 5.63 2.31 -11.48
C THR A 108 4.33 1.54 -11.65
N ARG A 109 4.40 0.28 -12.11
CA ARG A 109 3.24 -0.59 -12.23
C ARG A 109 2.54 -0.81 -10.90
N ILE A 110 3.28 -1.03 -9.81
CA ILE A 110 2.70 -1.16 -8.46
C ILE A 110 2.00 0.13 -8.05
N LYS A 111 2.63 1.30 -8.24
CA LYS A 111 2.01 2.59 -7.94
C LYS A 111 0.70 2.78 -8.71
N LEU A 112 0.66 2.46 -10.00
CA LEU A 112 -0.57 2.56 -10.79
C LEU A 112 -1.65 1.58 -10.36
N LEU A 113 -1.29 0.33 -10.03
CA LEU A 113 -2.22 -0.64 -9.46
C LEU A 113 -2.81 -0.14 -8.13
N THR A 114 -2.01 0.50 -7.28
CA THR A 114 -2.51 1.10 -6.03
C THR A 114 -3.39 2.31 -6.26
N TYR A 115 -3.06 3.16 -7.25
CA TYR A 115 -3.81 4.37 -7.58
C TYR A 115 -5.21 4.04 -8.13
N TYR A 116 -5.28 3.15 -9.12
CA TYR A 116 -6.54 2.70 -9.72
C TYR A 116 -7.20 1.57 -8.92
N GLY A 117 -6.62 1.11 -7.83
CA GLY A 117 -7.12 -0.01 -7.04
C GLY A 117 -8.26 0.36 -6.10
N TYR A 118 -8.28 -0.26 -4.92
CA TYR A 118 -9.28 0.03 -3.90
C TYR A 118 -9.38 1.51 -3.55
N GLY A 119 -10.61 2.03 -3.55
CA GLY A 119 -10.91 3.43 -3.24
C GLY A 119 -10.92 4.35 -4.47
N TYR A 120 -10.44 3.90 -5.63
CA TYR A 120 -10.54 4.67 -6.87
C TYR A 120 -12.01 4.90 -7.25
N LYS A 121 -12.37 6.13 -7.61
CA LYS A 121 -13.70 6.48 -8.08
C LYS A 121 -13.64 7.70 -8.99
N ASP A 122 -14.27 7.58 -10.16
CA ASP A 122 -14.53 8.69 -11.07
C ASP A 122 -15.96 8.56 -11.61
N GLU A 123 -16.27 9.26 -12.71
CA GLU A 123 -17.59 9.24 -13.35
C GLU A 123 -17.94 7.87 -13.96
N LYS A 124 -16.95 7.05 -14.31
CA LYS A 124 -17.09 5.79 -15.03
C LYS A 124 -16.82 4.56 -14.15
N TYR A 125 -15.91 4.67 -13.19
CA TYR A 125 -15.40 3.57 -12.39
C TYR A 125 -15.66 3.80 -10.90
N ASN A 126 -15.99 2.71 -10.19
CA ASN A 126 -16.22 2.74 -8.74
C ASN A 126 -15.59 1.53 -8.05
N HIS A 127 -14.39 1.74 -7.49
CA HIS A 127 -13.60 0.70 -6.84
C HIS A 127 -13.66 0.75 -5.30
N THR A 128 -14.78 1.23 -4.76
CA THR A 128 -14.98 1.37 -3.30
C THR A 128 -15.37 0.06 -2.61
N SER A 129 -15.76 -0.98 -3.35
CA SER A 129 -16.05 -2.32 -2.79
C SER A 129 -14.77 -3.03 -2.36
N LYS A 130 -14.79 -3.72 -1.21
CA LYS A 130 -13.61 -4.40 -0.63
C LYS A 130 -12.90 -5.34 -1.61
N LYS A 131 -13.64 -6.01 -2.52
CA LYS A 131 -13.06 -6.90 -3.53
C LYS A 131 -11.89 -6.27 -4.31
N TRP A 132 -11.94 -4.96 -4.54
CA TRP A 132 -10.90 -4.24 -5.26
C TRP A 132 -9.58 -4.21 -4.48
N TYR A 133 -9.61 -4.19 -3.15
CA TYR A 133 -8.39 -4.34 -2.36
C TYR A 133 -7.76 -5.71 -2.59
N GLY A 134 -8.56 -6.78 -2.49
CA GLY A 134 -8.08 -8.13 -2.74
C GLY A 134 -7.52 -8.33 -4.15
N ILE A 135 -8.23 -7.83 -5.17
CA ILE A 135 -7.81 -7.92 -6.56
C ILE A 135 -6.51 -7.14 -6.79
N THR A 136 -6.43 -5.90 -6.31
CA THR A 136 -5.21 -5.08 -6.39
C THR A 136 -4.03 -5.77 -5.69
N GLN A 137 -4.24 -6.32 -4.50
CA GLN A 137 -3.21 -7.06 -3.76
C GLN A 137 -2.66 -8.24 -4.56
N VAL A 138 -3.53 -9.02 -5.22
CA VAL A 138 -3.10 -10.14 -6.08
C VAL A 138 -2.33 -9.67 -7.31
N LEU A 139 -2.75 -8.56 -7.94
CA LEU A 139 -2.02 -8.02 -9.09
C LEU A 139 -0.64 -7.46 -8.72
N ILE A 140 -0.50 -6.91 -7.51
CA ILE A 140 0.81 -6.53 -6.94
C ILE A 140 1.67 -7.78 -6.74
N TRP A 141 1.14 -8.84 -6.14
CA TRP A 141 1.90 -10.08 -5.95
C TRP A 141 2.29 -10.76 -7.25
N ARG A 142 1.41 -10.78 -8.26
CA ARG A 142 1.75 -11.25 -9.62
C ARG A 142 2.85 -10.42 -10.28
N THR A 143 2.92 -9.14 -9.95
CA THR A 143 3.97 -8.23 -10.44
C THR A 143 5.30 -8.49 -9.72
N MET A 144 5.28 -8.75 -8.42
CA MET A 144 6.48 -9.01 -7.60
C MET A 144 7.03 -10.43 -7.71
N ARG A 145 6.15 -11.42 -7.95
CA ARG A 145 6.46 -12.84 -8.05
C ARG A 145 5.76 -13.45 -9.27
N PRO A 146 6.21 -13.12 -10.49
CA PRO A 146 5.65 -13.66 -11.72
C PRO A 146 5.91 -15.17 -11.88
N ASP A 147 6.86 -15.72 -11.10
CA ASP A 147 7.17 -17.14 -11.00
C ASP A 147 6.13 -17.94 -10.19
N VAL A 148 5.23 -17.27 -9.46
CA VAL A 148 4.19 -17.90 -8.64
C VAL A 148 2.83 -17.81 -9.36
N THR A 149 2.09 -18.92 -9.39
CA THR A 149 0.73 -18.94 -9.93
C THR A 149 -0.26 -18.55 -8.85
N TRP A 150 -0.76 -17.32 -8.93
CA TRP A 150 -1.77 -16.76 -8.03
C TRP A 150 -3.18 -16.97 -8.61
N THR A 151 -4.05 -17.72 -7.94
CA THR A 151 -5.40 -18.02 -8.41
C THR A 151 -6.47 -17.72 -7.37
N PHE A 152 -7.53 -17.04 -7.78
CA PHE A 152 -8.66 -16.72 -6.92
C PHE A 152 -9.48 -17.97 -6.57
N LYS A 153 -10.06 -17.99 -5.37
CA LYS A 153 -10.92 -19.05 -4.82
C LYS A 153 -12.33 -18.51 -4.60
N THR A 154 -13.34 -19.39 -4.68
CA THR A 154 -14.74 -19.01 -4.38
C THR A 154 -15.01 -18.80 -2.87
N GLY A 155 -14.00 -19.03 -2.04
CA GLY A 155 -14.06 -18.92 -0.58
C GLY A 155 -12.85 -19.62 0.04
N ARG A 156 -12.66 -19.49 1.36
CA ARG A 156 -11.54 -20.09 2.09
C ARG A 156 -11.39 -21.60 1.87
N TYR A 157 -12.51 -22.32 1.84
CA TYR A 157 -12.55 -23.77 1.55
C TYR A 157 -13.14 -24.06 0.16
N GLY A 158 -13.28 -23.02 -0.67
CA GLY A 158 -13.87 -23.10 -2.01
C GLY A 158 -12.88 -23.59 -3.06
N GLY A 159 -13.43 -24.00 -4.21
CA GLY A 159 -12.62 -24.40 -5.36
C GLY A 159 -11.88 -23.22 -6.00
N ILE A 160 -10.77 -23.55 -6.67
CA ILE A 160 -10.02 -22.62 -7.50
C ILE A 160 -10.80 -22.39 -8.80
N LYS A 161 -11.03 -21.13 -9.18
CA LYS A 161 -11.71 -20.80 -10.44
C LYS A 161 -11.01 -19.64 -11.13
N ALA A 162 -10.30 -19.95 -12.20
CA ALA A 162 -9.48 -18.98 -12.95
C ALA A 162 -10.29 -17.78 -13.49
N SER A 163 -11.59 -17.97 -13.76
CA SER A 163 -12.47 -16.91 -14.25
C SER A 163 -13.02 -15.98 -13.16
N LEU A 164 -12.73 -16.24 -11.88
CA LEU A 164 -13.16 -15.33 -10.81
C LEU A 164 -12.46 -13.98 -10.97
N HIS A 165 -13.25 -12.92 -10.80
CA HIS A 165 -12.80 -11.53 -10.92
C HIS A 165 -12.19 -11.15 -12.27
N PHE A 166 -12.46 -11.91 -13.34
CA PHE A 166 -11.90 -11.64 -14.67
C PHE A 166 -12.21 -10.21 -15.17
N ASN A 167 -13.47 -9.78 -15.03
CA ASN A 167 -13.89 -8.45 -15.47
C ASN A 167 -13.18 -7.36 -14.69
N GLU A 168 -13.11 -7.50 -13.36
CA GLU A 168 -12.43 -6.55 -12.49
C GLU A 168 -10.92 -6.49 -12.74
N VAL A 169 -10.28 -7.64 -12.96
CA VAL A 169 -8.86 -7.70 -13.34
C VAL A 169 -8.65 -7.00 -14.68
N SER A 170 -9.49 -7.27 -15.67
CA SER A 170 -9.40 -6.64 -16.99
C SER A 170 -9.60 -5.14 -16.90
N GLU A 171 -10.54 -4.67 -16.09
CA GLU A 171 -10.82 -3.26 -15.87
C GLU A 171 -9.61 -2.53 -15.26
N LEU A 172 -9.07 -3.06 -14.16
CA LEU A 172 -7.91 -2.46 -13.48
C LEU A 172 -6.66 -2.47 -14.37
N LEU A 173 -6.38 -3.57 -15.07
CA LEU A 173 -5.25 -3.63 -16.00
C LEU A 173 -5.41 -2.66 -17.17
N THR A 174 -6.63 -2.44 -17.65
CA THR A 174 -6.91 -1.47 -18.72
C THR A 174 -6.62 -0.04 -18.27
N LEU A 175 -7.05 0.33 -17.05
CA LEU A 175 -6.76 1.64 -16.46
C LEU A 175 -5.24 1.89 -16.35
N VAL A 176 -4.51 0.91 -15.79
CA VAL A 176 -3.05 0.98 -15.67
C VAL A 176 -2.37 1.11 -17.04
N TYR A 177 -2.79 0.31 -18.02
CA TYR A 177 -2.20 0.32 -19.36
C TYR A 177 -2.45 1.64 -20.10
N ASN A 178 -3.66 2.20 -19.98
CA ASN A 178 -4.00 3.46 -20.64
C ASN A 178 -3.27 4.65 -20.02
N HIS A 179 -2.99 4.63 -18.71
CA HIS A 179 -2.19 5.65 -18.06
C HIS A 179 -0.75 5.71 -18.61
N SER A 180 -0.17 4.55 -18.97
CA SER A 180 1.16 4.51 -19.56
C SER A 180 1.25 5.01 -21.01
N LYS A 181 0.12 5.37 -21.63
CA LYS A 181 0.06 5.92 -22.99
C LYS A 181 -0.12 7.44 -23.04
N THR A 182 -0.52 8.04 -21.93
CA THR A 182 -0.66 9.49 -21.74
C THR A 182 0.65 10.07 -21.24
#